data_AF-A0AAE9YZN9-F1
#
_entry.id   AF-A0AAE9YZN9-F1
#
_cell.length_a   1.000
_cell.length_b   1.000
_cell.length_c   1.000
_cell.angle_alpha   90.00
_cell.angle_beta   90.00
_cell.angle_gamma   90.00
#
_symmetry.space_group_name_H-M   'P 1'
#
loop_
_entity.id
_entity.type
_entity.pdbx_description
1 polymer ?
#
loop_
_entity_poly.entity_id
_entity_poly.type
_entity_poly.pdbx_seq_one_letter_code
_entity_poly.pdbx_strand_id
1 'polypeptide(L)'
;MKSFSKTIIAVALAVPFFSTQAKADTFNVPVFSQCEASTLRSNTENHDVFQLRSEFFYEIEDEREYAITAVRAWAKQFHNRDSDCMQKQVAIKLEDVQCDTRINGAPVCAIESDSGDFIVAKDYVDSTNVVAVAHDNQSWPAISGSNDSDELYMPNPEQCYSDLLGTGGDSQAYYIDAYNYRYFGDYRFLMARTARDLVQNLSAKNASCSYRAQDVVASDMNCNITGNGTRYCTLSNTNAGYFVFVSDDNHGMHLIFNRLD
;
A
#
# COMPACT_ATOMS: atom_id res chain seq x y z
N MET A 1 83.33 16.78 7.73
CA MET A 1 82.20 16.23 8.52
C MET A 1 81.02 17.19 8.46
N LYS A 2 79.84 16.67 8.08
CA LYS A 2 78.48 17.19 8.41
C LYS A 2 78.09 18.53 7.74
N SER A 3 76.88 18.78 7.25
CA SER A 3 75.61 18.05 7.19
C SER A 3 74.71 18.80 6.19
N PHE A 4 74.04 18.09 5.27
CA PHE A 4 72.99 18.67 4.43
C PHE A 4 71.64 18.37 5.09
N SER A 5 70.93 19.41 5.56
CA SER A 5 69.52 19.30 5.97
C SER A 5 68.63 19.18 4.75
N LYS A 6 67.84 18.11 4.70
CA LYS A 6 66.75 17.91 3.75
C LYS A 6 65.49 18.56 4.31
N THR A 7 64.99 19.60 3.65
CA THR A 7 63.63 20.12 3.87
C THR A 7 62.66 19.21 3.14
N ILE A 8 61.82 18.51 3.89
CA ILE A 8 60.72 17.70 3.36
C ILE A 8 59.62 18.68 2.92
N ILE A 9 59.40 18.79 1.61
CA ILE A 9 58.21 19.45 1.06
C ILE A 9 57.07 18.43 1.18
N ALA A 10 56.15 18.69 2.10
CA ALA A 10 54.91 17.95 2.20
C ALA A 10 54.09 18.20 0.93
N VAL A 11 53.99 17.18 0.07
CA VAL A 11 53.03 17.16 -1.04
C VAL A 11 51.67 16.95 -0.41
N ALA A 12 50.88 18.02 -0.29
CA ALA A 12 49.46 17.91 -0.04
C ALA A 12 48.84 17.18 -1.24
N LEU A 13 48.59 15.88 -1.06
CA LEU A 13 47.75 15.08 -1.94
C LEU A 13 46.35 15.71 -1.91
N ALA A 14 46.05 16.53 -2.91
CA ALA A 14 44.69 16.85 -3.29
C ALA A 14 44.06 15.55 -3.81
N VAL A 15 43.52 14.76 -2.87
CA VAL A 15 42.57 13.70 -3.21
C VAL A 15 41.39 14.41 -3.85
N PRO A 16 40.99 14.07 -5.10
CA PRO A 16 39.75 14.59 -5.61
C PRO A 16 38.67 14.09 -4.65
N PHE A 17 38.02 15.01 -3.94
CA PHE A 17 36.71 14.77 -3.38
C PHE A 17 35.86 14.35 -4.58
N PHE A 18 35.68 13.04 -4.73
CA PHE A 18 34.59 12.53 -5.51
C PHE A 18 33.36 13.10 -4.83
N SER A 19 32.80 14.16 -5.42
CA SER A 19 31.40 14.43 -5.25
C SER A 19 30.72 13.15 -5.71
N THR A 20 30.30 12.32 -4.75
CA THR A 20 29.15 11.46 -4.95
C THR A 20 28.03 12.43 -5.31
N GLN A 21 27.91 12.74 -6.60
CA GLN A 21 26.63 13.09 -7.17
C GLN A 21 25.78 11.90 -6.76
N ALA A 22 24.95 12.11 -5.73
CA ALA A 22 23.79 11.29 -5.50
C ALA A 22 23.20 11.09 -6.90
N LYS A 23 23.20 9.85 -7.38
CA LYS A 23 22.44 9.55 -8.59
C LYS A 23 21.08 10.17 -8.31
N ALA A 24 20.66 11.09 -9.16
CA ALA A 24 19.26 11.45 -9.18
C ALA A 24 18.56 10.18 -9.67
N ASP A 25 18.24 9.28 -8.73
CA ASP A 25 17.57 8.01 -9.00
C ASP A 25 16.12 8.37 -9.31
N THR A 26 15.95 8.84 -10.55
CA THR A 26 14.68 9.19 -11.15
C THR A 26 14.18 7.91 -11.83
N PHE A 27 13.02 7.46 -11.41
CA PHE A 27 12.37 6.25 -11.87
C PHE A 27 11.17 6.60 -12.73
N ASN A 28 11.02 5.94 -13.86
CA ASN A 28 9.80 6.09 -14.64
C ASN A 28 8.72 5.10 -14.18
N VAL A 29 7.49 5.60 -13.94
CA VAL A 29 6.29 4.82 -13.63
C VAL A 29 5.17 5.18 -14.61
N PRO A 30 4.20 4.28 -14.89
CA PRO A 30 3.10 4.56 -15.83
C PRO A 30 2.15 5.68 -15.35
N VAL A 31 1.47 6.32 -16.31
CA VAL A 31 0.33 7.21 -16.05
C VAL A 31 -0.97 6.42 -15.99
N PHE A 32 -1.75 6.60 -14.92
CA PHE A 32 -2.99 5.83 -14.68
C PHE A 32 -4.08 6.01 -15.78
N SER A 33 -4.36 7.24 -16.24
CA SER A 33 -5.52 7.65 -17.07
C SER A 33 -5.66 6.99 -18.43
N GLN A 34 -4.65 6.25 -18.89
CA GLN A 34 -4.60 5.71 -20.25
C GLN A 34 -4.15 4.26 -20.29
N CYS A 35 -4.03 3.63 -19.13
CA CYS A 35 -3.50 2.28 -18.96
C CYS A 35 -4.57 1.27 -18.51
N GLU A 36 -5.78 1.70 -18.19
CA GLU A 36 -6.82 0.83 -17.68
C GLU A 36 -7.37 -0.10 -18.77
N ALA A 37 -6.81 -1.32 -18.87
CA ALA A 37 -7.36 -2.36 -19.73
C ALA A 37 -7.28 -3.74 -19.07
N SER A 38 -8.47 -4.30 -18.82
CA SER A 38 -8.79 -5.67 -18.38
C SER A 38 -8.40 -6.04 -16.93
N THR A 39 -9.35 -5.84 -16.02
CA THR A 39 -9.41 -6.33 -14.63
C THR A 39 -9.61 -7.86 -14.51
N LEU A 40 -9.59 -8.61 -15.62
CA LEU A 40 -9.79 -10.09 -15.66
C LEU A 40 -8.77 -10.91 -14.83
N ARG A 41 -7.69 -10.28 -14.34
CA ARG A 41 -6.70 -10.90 -13.46
C ARG A 41 -6.52 -10.14 -12.13
N SER A 42 -7.44 -9.25 -11.81
CA SER A 42 -7.51 -8.65 -10.49
C SER A 42 -7.72 -9.73 -9.43
N ASN A 43 -7.44 -9.43 -8.17
CA ASN A 43 -7.73 -10.33 -7.07
C ASN A 43 -9.22 -10.73 -7.16
N THR A 44 -9.55 -12.00 -6.96
CA THR A 44 -10.77 -12.67 -7.47
C THR A 44 -12.11 -12.01 -7.08
N GLU A 45 -12.11 -11.04 -6.16
CA GLU A 45 -13.30 -10.33 -5.67
C GLU A 45 -13.23 -8.80 -5.75
N ASN A 46 -12.16 -8.23 -6.31
CA ASN A 46 -12.00 -6.76 -6.42
C ASN A 46 -11.44 -6.43 -7.80
N HIS A 47 -11.87 -5.34 -8.45
CA HIS A 47 -11.49 -5.04 -9.83
C HIS A 47 -10.21 -4.20 -9.96
N ASP A 48 -9.81 -3.48 -8.90
CA ASP A 48 -8.67 -2.54 -8.95
C ASP A 48 -7.50 -2.95 -8.06
N VAL A 49 -7.54 -4.18 -7.52
CA VAL A 49 -6.50 -4.72 -6.65
C VAL A 49 -5.78 -5.88 -7.33
N PHE A 50 -4.52 -5.66 -7.68
CA PHE A 50 -3.75 -6.60 -8.47
C PHE A 50 -2.70 -7.29 -7.60
N GLN A 51 -2.80 -8.62 -7.49
CA GLN A 51 -1.79 -9.41 -6.78
C GLN A 51 -0.64 -9.78 -7.73
N LEU A 52 0.57 -9.41 -7.35
CA LEU A 52 1.82 -9.83 -7.96
C LEU A 52 2.45 -10.91 -7.08
N ARG A 53 2.77 -12.07 -7.66
CA ARG A 53 3.56 -13.12 -7.00
C ARG A 53 4.98 -13.03 -7.52
N SER A 54 5.97 -12.78 -6.67
CA SER A 54 7.34 -12.73 -7.17
C SER A 54 8.45 -12.81 -6.13
N GLU A 55 9.56 -13.41 -6.56
CA GLU A 55 10.82 -13.56 -5.80
C GLU A 55 11.73 -12.32 -5.88
N PHE A 56 11.57 -11.42 -6.87
CA PHE A 56 12.51 -10.29 -7.09
C PHE A 56 12.51 -9.21 -6.00
N PHE A 57 11.65 -9.35 -5.00
CA PHE A 57 11.41 -8.33 -4.00
C PHE A 57 12.23 -8.51 -2.71
N TYR A 58 12.74 -9.71 -2.43
CA TYR A 58 13.60 -9.97 -1.26
C TYR A 58 14.99 -9.32 -1.36
N GLU A 59 15.40 -8.94 -2.58
CA GLU A 59 16.69 -8.32 -2.85
C GLU A 59 16.66 -6.79 -2.74
N ILE A 60 15.47 -6.18 -2.64
CA ILE A 60 15.31 -4.73 -2.58
C ILE A 60 15.17 -4.30 -1.12
N GLU A 61 16.20 -3.64 -0.58
CA GLU A 61 16.21 -3.15 0.81
C GLU A 61 15.42 -1.85 1.01
N ASP A 62 15.31 -1.00 -0.02
CA ASP A 62 14.57 0.27 0.05
C ASP A 62 13.11 0.05 -0.36
N GLU A 63 12.20 0.23 0.60
CA GLU A 63 10.76 0.05 0.44
C GLU A 63 10.16 0.92 -0.69
N ARG A 64 10.78 2.08 -0.97
CA ARG A 64 10.34 2.99 -2.04
C ARG A 64 10.72 2.47 -3.41
N GLU A 65 11.93 1.93 -3.54
CA GLU A 65 12.38 1.25 -4.77
C GLU A 65 11.54 0.00 -5.02
N TYR A 66 11.21 -0.72 -3.95
CA TYR A 66 10.30 -1.86 -3.98
C TYR A 66 8.93 -1.45 -4.54
N ALA A 67 8.33 -0.38 -4.02
CA ALA A 67 7.01 0.09 -4.46
C ALA A 67 7.01 0.49 -5.95
N ILE A 68 8.03 1.22 -6.39
CA ILE A 68 8.21 1.60 -7.80
C ILE A 68 8.32 0.36 -8.68
N THR A 69 9.09 -0.64 -8.24
CA THR A 69 9.29 -1.88 -9.00
C THR A 69 7.99 -2.70 -9.06
N ALA A 70 7.20 -2.72 -7.99
CA ALA A 70 5.88 -3.36 -7.97
C ALA A 70 4.94 -2.72 -9.00
N VAL A 71 4.83 -1.39 -9.05
CA VAL A 71 3.99 -0.69 -10.04
C VAL A 71 4.46 -0.95 -11.47
N ARG A 72 5.77 -0.99 -11.72
CA ARG A 72 6.31 -1.37 -13.05
C ARG A 72 5.97 -2.81 -13.43
N ALA A 73 6.06 -3.74 -12.48
CA ALA A 73 5.72 -5.14 -12.69
C ALA A 73 4.23 -5.32 -12.97
N TRP A 74 3.37 -4.61 -12.24
CA TRP A 74 1.94 -4.51 -12.52
C TRP A 74 1.67 -4.03 -13.95
N ALA A 75 2.26 -2.90 -14.34
CA ALA A 75 2.07 -2.34 -15.68
C ALA A 75 2.46 -3.32 -16.78
N LYS A 76 3.61 -4.00 -16.61
CA LYS A 76 4.05 -5.05 -17.52
C LYS A 76 3.05 -6.22 -17.54
N GLN A 77 2.63 -6.73 -16.38
CA GLN A 77 1.82 -7.95 -16.33
C GLN A 77 0.40 -7.75 -16.86
N PHE A 78 -0.23 -6.63 -16.54
CA PHE A 78 -1.65 -6.40 -16.81
C PHE A 78 -1.89 -5.48 -18.00
N HIS A 79 -0.88 -4.72 -18.47
CA HIS A 79 -1.05 -3.73 -19.54
C HIS A 79 -0.10 -3.87 -20.74
N ASN A 80 0.68 -4.96 -20.82
CA ASN A 80 1.54 -5.27 -21.98
C ASN A 80 0.82 -5.36 -23.36
N ARG A 81 -0.51 -5.23 -23.42
CA ARG A 81 -1.28 -5.29 -24.68
C ARG A 81 -1.56 -3.92 -25.32
N ASP A 82 -1.45 -2.82 -24.57
CA ASP A 82 -1.66 -1.48 -25.12
C ASP A 82 -0.32 -0.74 -25.23
N SER A 83 0.23 -0.65 -26.45
CA SER A 83 1.53 -0.03 -26.72
C SER A 83 1.62 1.43 -26.30
N ASP A 84 0.48 2.10 -26.14
CA ASP A 84 0.38 3.52 -25.83
C ASP A 84 0.51 3.80 -24.32
N CYS A 85 0.17 2.83 -23.47
CA CYS A 85 0.30 2.93 -22.01
C CYS A 85 1.78 2.93 -21.56
N MET A 86 2.58 2.01 -22.11
CA MET A 86 4.02 1.94 -21.82
C MET A 86 4.80 3.18 -22.29
N GLN A 87 4.25 3.95 -23.24
CA GLN A 87 4.88 5.16 -23.79
C GLN A 87 4.62 6.41 -22.96
N LYS A 88 3.67 6.39 -22.03
CA LYS A 88 3.34 7.53 -21.14
C LYS A 88 3.75 7.20 -19.72
N GLN A 89 5.00 7.52 -19.43
CA GLN A 89 5.59 7.35 -18.11
C GLN A 89 5.93 8.72 -17.52
N VAL A 90 5.73 8.86 -16.22
CA VAL A 90 6.17 10.02 -15.44
C VAL A 90 7.41 9.66 -14.65
N ALA A 91 8.31 10.63 -14.57
CA ALA A 91 9.52 10.55 -13.76
C ALA A 91 9.16 10.82 -12.30
N ILE A 92 9.37 9.81 -11.45
CA ILE A 92 9.16 9.81 -10.01
C ILE A 92 10.51 9.61 -9.34
N LYS A 93 10.81 10.42 -8.33
CA LYS A 93 11.99 10.22 -7.50
C LYS A 93 11.63 9.37 -6.29
N LEU A 94 12.64 8.79 -5.64
CA LEU A 94 12.41 8.04 -4.40
C LEU A 94 11.76 8.91 -3.32
N GLU A 95 12.14 10.18 -3.22
CA GLU A 95 11.53 11.11 -2.26
C GLU A 95 10.04 11.39 -2.51
N ASP A 96 9.52 11.10 -3.71
CA ASP A 96 8.11 11.31 -4.05
C ASP A 96 7.24 10.11 -3.62
N VAL A 97 7.85 9.00 -3.19
CA VAL A 97 7.15 7.80 -2.70
C VAL A 97 6.96 7.88 -1.20
N GLN A 98 5.71 7.80 -0.74
CA GLN A 98 5.35 7.88 0.68
C GLN A 98 5.10 6.48 1.24
N CYS A 99 5.99 5.97 2.10
CA CYS A 99 5.83 4.66 2.73
C CYS A 99 5.48 4.78 4.22
N ASP A 100 4.44 4.04 4.63
CA ASP A 100 4.13 3.75 6.03
C ASP A 100 4.81 2.45 6.46
N THR A 101 5.79 2.59 7.35
CA THR A 101 6.68 1.51 7.78
C THR A 101 6.34 0.99 9.18
N ARG A 102 5.20 1.42 9.74
CA ARG A 102 4.76 1.02 11.09
C ARG A 102 4.50 -0.48 11.22
N ILE A 103 4.20 -1.15 10.10
CA ILE A 103 4.10 -2.61 10.04
C ILE A 103 5.47 -3.16 9.65
N ASN A 104 6.15 -3.78 10.62
CA ASN A 104 7.50 -4.29 10.42
C ASN A 104 7.56 -5.34 9.29
N GLY A 105 8.43 -5.11 8.30
CA GLY A 105 8.62 -6.02 7.16
C GLY A 105 7.52 -5.99 6.10
N ALA A 106 6.47 -5.17 6.28
CA ALA A 106 5.32 -5.11 5.38
C ALA A 106 4.87 -3.64 5.16
N PRO A 107 5.71 -2.80 4.55
CA PRO A 107 5.40 -1.40 4.33
C PRO A 107 4.21 -1.23 3.38
N VAL A 108 3.49 -0.14 3.57
CA VAL A 108 2.43 0.31 2.65
C VAL A 108 2.86 1.62 2.02
N CYS A 109 3.09 1.61 0.71
CA CYS A 109 3.63 2.77 -0.01
C CYS A 109 2.61 3.35 -0.98
N ALA A 110 2.54 4.68 -1.05
CA ALA A 110 1.77 5.42 -2.03
C ALA A 110 2.69 6.06 -3.08
N ILE A 111 2.31 5.93 -4.34
CA ILE A 111 2.96 6.58 -5.49
C ILE A 111 1.90 7.37 -6.24
N GLU A 112 2.09 8.69 -6.30
CA GLU A 112 1.19 9.58 -7.02
C GLU A 112 1.52 9.62 -8.51
N SER A 113 0.50 9.67 -9.36
CA SER A 113 0.63 9.83 -10.82
C SER A 113 -0.40 10.85 -11.30
N ASP A 114 -0.21 11.49 -12.46
CA ASP A 114 -1.02 12.63 -12.94
C ASP A 114 -2.54 12.42 -12.95
N SER A 115 -2.99 11.17 -12.88
CA SER A 115 -4.39 10.78 -13.07
C SER A 115 -4.89 9.72 -12.09
N GLY A 116 -4.04 9.29 -11.17
CA GLY A 116 -4.37 8.23 -10.22
C GLY A 116 -3.20 7.92 -9.30
N ASP A 117 -3.52 7.38 -8.14
CA ASP A 117 -2.53 6.96 -7.14
C ASP A 117 -2.39 5.44 -7.15
N PHE A 118 -1.19 4.95 -6.86
CA PHE A 118 -0.93 3.54 -6.63
C PHE A 118 -0.62 3.31 -5.15
N ILE A 119 -1.41 2.45 -4.50
CA ILE A 119 -1.12 1.98 -3.14
C ILE A 119 -0.57 0.56 -3.22
N VAL A 120 0.67 0.39 -2.77
CA VAL A 120 1.38 -0.88 -2.77
C VAL A 120 1.38 -1.43 -1.34
N ALA A 121 0.78 -2.61 -1.14
CA ALA A 121 0.77 -3.32 0.12
C ALA A 121 1.57 -4.63 0.00
N LYS A 122 2.72 -4.71 0.69
CA LYS A 122 3.59 -5.89 0.72
C LYS A 122 3.05 -6.92 1.70
N ASP A 123 2.52 -8.03 1.21
CA ASP A 123 2.21 -9.19 2.06
C ASP A 123 3.47 -9.70 2.79
N TYR A 124 3.33 -10.38 3.92
CA TYR A 124 4.47 -10.78 4.76
C TYR A 124 5.43 -11.76 4.05
N VAL A 125 4.94 -12.58 3.13
CA VAL A 125 5.72 -13.62 2.44
C VAL A 125 6.14 -13.19 1.03
N ASP A 126 5.40 -13.61 0.00
CA ASP A 126 5.84 -13.58 -1.41
C ASP A 126 4.94 -12.76 -2.33
N SER A 127 3.88 -12.17 -1.78
CA SER A 127 2.89 -11.46 -2.57
C SER A 127 2.95 -9.94 -2.35
N THR A 128 2.45 -9.22 -3.34
CA THR A 128 2.36 -7.76 -3.34
C THR A 128 1.02 -7.40 -3.94
N ASN A 129 0.23 -6.59 -3.24
CA ASN A 129 -1.00 -6.04 -3.79
C ASN A 129 -0.74 -4.62 -4.27
N VAL A 130 -1.11 -4.33 -5.51
CA VAL A 130 -1.12 -2.97 -6.06
C VAL A 130 -2.58 -2.58 -6.22
N VAL A 131 -3.01 -1.56 -5.48
CA VAL A 131 -4.32 -0.93 -5.64
C VAL A 131 -4.14 0.28 -6.52
N ALA A 132 -4.86 0.35 -7.63
CA ALA A 132 -4.78 1.47 -8.57
C ALA A 132 -6.04 2.32 -8.45
N VAL A 133 -5.91 3.58 -8.03
CA VAL A 133 -7.03 4.46 -7.71
C VAL A 133 -7.06 5.64 -8.67
N ALA A 134 -8.19 5.89 -9.33
CA ALA A 134 -8.36 7.06 -10.18
C ALA A 134 -8.42 8.36 -9.38
N HIS A 135 -7.84 9.44 -9.90
CA HIS A 135 -8.06 10.76 -9.34
C HIS A 135 -9.48 11.24 -9.66
N ASP A 136 -10.26 11.48 -8.62
CA ASP A 136 -11.52 12.17 -8.72
C ASP A 136 -11.72 13.16 -7.56
N ASN A 137 -12.70 14.04 -7.68
CA ASN A 137 -12.94 15.12 -6.73
C ASN A 137 -13.90 14.72 -5.59
N GLN A 138 -13.92 13.47 -5.15
CA GLN A 138 -14.78 13.08 -4.02
C GLN A 138 -14.21 13.49 -2.68
N SER A 139 -15.12 13.85 -1.77
CA SER A 139 -14.79 14.19 -0.40
C SER A 139 -15.22 13.06 0.54
N TRP A 140 -14.28 12.24 1.00
CA TRP A 140 -14.51 11.42 2.18
C TRP A 140 -14.49 12.28 3.45
N PRO A 141 -15.15 11.84 4.54
CA PRO A 141 -15.03 12.48 5.84
C PRO A 141 -13.57 12.74 6.22
N ALA A 142 -13.36 13.81 6.99
CA ALA A 142 -12.05 14.07 7.56
C ALA A 142 -11.70 12.97 8.56
N ILE A 143 -10.40 12.75 8.74
CA ILE A 143 -9.89 11.90 9.80
C ILE A 143 -9.80 12.77 11.06
N SER A 144 -10.73 12.62 11.98
CA SER A 144 -10.77 13.29 13.28
C SER A 144 -10.24 12.34 14.37
N GLY A 145 -9.84 12.86 15.53
CA GLY A 145 -9.31 12.03 16.62
C GLY A 145 -10.19 11.97 17.86
N SER A 146 -11.31 12.72 17.89
CA SER A 146 -12.02 13.02 19.14
C SER A 146 -13.41 12.38 19.28
N ASN A 147 -13.93 11.72 18.24
CA ASN A 147 -15.29 11.15 18.22
C ASN A 147 -15.32 9.63 17.99
N ASP A 148 -14.20 8.95 18.22
CA ASP A 148 -14.02 7.53 17.91
C ASP A 148 -14.34 6.67 19.14
N SER A 149 -15.54 6.10 19.20
CA SER A 149 -15.95 5.23 20.33
C SER A 149 -16.67 3.95 19.88
N ASP A 150 -16.22 3.33 18.79
CA ASP A 150 -16.65 1.97 18.46
C ASP A 150 -15.46 1.03 18.53
N GLU A 151 -15.57 0.02 19.39
CA GLU A 151 -14.69 -1.15 19.42
C GLU A 151 -14.79 -1.87 18.07
N LEU A 152 -13.64 -2.23 17.49
CA LEU A 152 -13.62 -3.03 16.27
C LEU A 152 -14.10 -4.45 16.57
N TYR A 153 -15.14 -4.87 15.86
CA TYR A 153 -15.59 -6.26 15.88
C TYR A 153 -14.69 -7.08 14.96
N MET A 154 -13.64 -7.65 15.55
CA MET A 154 -12.74 -8.52 14.84
C MET A 154 -13.22 -9.97 15.00
N PRO A 155 -13.25 -10.76 13.93
CA PRO A 155 -13.62 -12.15 14.03
C PRO A 155 -12.48 -12.97 14.64
N ASN A 156 -12.78 -14.18 15.12
CA ASN A 156 -11.77 -15.06 15.69
C ASN A 156 -10.61 -15.29 14.69
N PRO A 157 -9.36 -14.91 15.05
CA PRO A 157 -8.17 -15.05 14.20
C PRO A 157 -8.00 -16.42 13.54
N GLU A 158 -8.30 -17.50 14.27
CA GLU A 158 -8.03 -18.88 13.81
C GLU A 158 -9.13 -19.46 12.91
N GLN A 159 -10.37 -18.96 13.00
CA GLN A 159 -11.53 -19.58 12.36
C GLN A 159 -12.15 -18.74 11.25
N CYS A 160 -11.96 -17.43 11.30
CA CYS A 160 -12.79 -16.51 10.52
C CYS A 160 -11.95 -15.55 9.66
N TYR A 161 -10.67 -15.36 9.98
CA TYR A 161 -9.73 -14.80 9.02
C TYR A 161 -9.32 -15.81 7.96
N SER A 162 -9.45 -17.12 8.21
CA SER A 162 -9.33 -18.12 7.14
C SER A 162 -10.39 -17.91 6.05
N ASP A 163 -11.62 -17.54 6.44
CA ASP A 163 -12.69 -17.23 5.50
C ASP A 163 -12.40 -15.92 4.75
N LEU A 164 -11.68 -14.98 5.38
CA LEU A 164 -11.14 -13.81 4.70
C LEU A 164 -10.06 -14.14 3.68
N LEU A 165 -9.52 -15.36 3.62
CA LEU A 165 -8.61 -15.74 2.55
C LEU A 165 -9.37 -16.30 1.34
N GLY A 166 -10.65 -16.67 1.47
CA GLY A 166 -11.42 -17.26 0.38
C GLY A 166 -10.72 -18.50 -0.20
N THR A 167 -10.49 -18.52 -1.53
CA THR A 167 -9.58 -19.47 -2.19
C THR A 167 -8.16 -18.91 -2.40
N GLY A 168 -7.92 -17.68 -1.96
CA GLY A 168 -6.62 -17.01 -1.93
C GLY A 168 -5.68 -17.64 -0.90
N GLY A 169 -4.37 -17.43 -1.10
CA GLY A 169 -3.31 -17.88 -0.20
C GLY A 169 -3.19 -16.96 1.01
N ASP A 170 -2.01 -16.38 1.23
CA ASP A 170 -1.70 -15.55 2.41
C ASP A 170 -2.24 -14.11 2.35
N SER A 171 -2.94 -13.77 1.26
CA SER A 171 -3.52 -12.45 1.03
C SER A 171 -4.78 -12.53 0.19
N GLN A 172 -5.78 -11.70 0.54
CA GLN A 172 -7.03 -11.56 -0.20
C GLN A 172 -7.55 -10.13 -0.15
N ALA A 173 -8.18 -9.69 -1.25
CA ALA A 173 -8.77 -8.37 -1.36
C ALA A 173 -10.29 -8.45 -1.53
N TYR A 174 -10.97 -7.47 -0.96
CA TYR A 174 -12.42 -7.32 -0.96
C TYR A 174 -12.80 -5.93 -1.43
N TYR A 175 -13.90 -5.83 -2.15
CA TYR A 175 -14.52 -4.56 -2.51
C TYR A 175 -15.79 -4.35 -1.66
N ILE A 176 -15.92 -3.18 -1.05
CA ILE A 176 -17.10 -2.81 -0.28
C ILE A 176 -17.63 -1.48 -0.80
N ASP A 177 -18.90 -1.45 -1.19
CA ASP A 177 -19.61 -0.20 -1.45
C ASP A 177 -19.90 0.51 -0.11
N ALA A 178 -19.18 1.61 0.11
CA ALA A 178 -19.21 2.40 1.33
C ALA A 178 -20.20 3.59 1.25
N TYR A 179 -21.02 3.69 0.19
CA TYR A 179 -21.94 4.80 -0.04
C TYR A 179 -22.83 5.10 1.18
N ASN A 180 -23.35 4.06 1.84
CA ASN A 180 -24.23 4.20 3.00
C ASN A 180 -23.51 4.69 4.26
N TYR A 181 -22.18 4.58 4.32
CA TYR A 181 -21.35 4.94 5.47
C TYR A 181 -20.63 6.29 5.28
N ARG A 182 -20.67 6.91 4.08
CA ARG A 182 -19.97 8.19 3.79
C ARG A 182 -20.36 9.39 4.65
N TYR A 183 -21.48 9.32 5.36
CA TYR A 183 -21.98 10.41 6.21
C TYR A 183 -21.51 10.33 7.67
N PHE A 184 -20.68 9.34 8.02
CA PHE A 184 -20.06 9.31 9.35
C PHE A 184 -19.09 10.48 9.52
N GLY A 185 -19.00 10.99 10.76
CA GLY A 185 -18.15 12.14 11.09
C GLY A 185 -16.66 11.84 11.02
N ASP A 186 -16.27 10.58 10.82
CA ASP A 186 -14.88 10.12 10.78
C ASP A 186 -14.66 9.02 9.73
N TYR A 187 -13.56 9.11 8.97
CA TYR A 187 -13.19 8.09 7.98
C TYR A 187 -12.76 6.76 8.61
N ARG A 188 -12.08 6.77 9.76
CA ARG A 188 -11.68 5.56 10.52
C ARG A 188 -12.89 4.73 10.90
N PHE A 189 -13.93 5.41 11.39
CA PHE A 189 -15.19 4.80 11.73
C PHE A 189 -15.84 4.09 10.53
N LEU A 190 -15.77 4.72 9.35
CA LEU A 190 -16.31 4.18 8.11
C LEU A 190 -15.65 2.83 7.79
N MET A 191 -14.32 2.79 7.76
CA MET A 191 -13.54 1.57 7.51
C MET A 191 -13.79 0.48 8.56
N ALA A 192 -13.87 0.87 9.83
CA ALA A 192 -14.19 -0.03 10.94
C ALA A 192 -15.54 -0.73 10.74
N ARG A 193 -16.59 0.04 10.45
CA ARG A 193 -17.95 -0.50 10.22
C ARG A 193 -18.00 -1.39 8.99
N THR A 194 -17.40 -0.97 7.88
CA THR A 194 -17.38 -1.77 6.66
C THR A 194 -16.61 -3.07 6.81
N ALA A 195 -15.48 -3.07 7.53
CA ALA A 195 -14.74 -4.30 7.82
C ALA A 195 -15.61 -5.28 8.60
N ARG A 196 -16.27 -4.82 9.66
CA ARG A 196 -17.20 -5.64 10.43
C ARG A 196 -18.29 -6.24 9.54
N ASP A 197 -18.94 -5.40 8.73
CA ASP A 197 -20.09 -5.83 7.94
C ASP A 197 -19.68 -6.81 6.83
N LEU A 198 -18.50 -6.62 6.21
CA LEU A 198 -17.91 -7.61 5.30
C LEU A 198 -17.74 -8.95 6.00
N VAL A 199 -17.08 -8.96 7.15
CA VAL A 199 -16.79 -10.21 7.86
C VAL A 199 -18.10 -10.88 8.27
N GLN A 200 -19.09 -10.13 8.77
CA GLN A 200 -20.43 -10.63 9.11
C GLN A 200 -21.16 -11.23 7.90
N ASN A 201 -21.06 -10.60 6.73
CA ASN A 201 -21.65 -11.11 5.50
C ASN A 201 -20.98 -12.40 5.03
N LEU A 202 -19.65 -12.50 5.13
CA LEU A 202 -18.92 -13.73 4.83
C LEU A 202 -19.31 -14.86 5.80
N SER A 203 -19.46 -14.56 7.09
CA SER A 203 -19.84 -15.58 8.08
C SER A 203 -21.30 -15.98 8.05
N ALA A 204 -22.21 -15.17 7.49
CA ALA A 204 -23.65 -15.48 7.50
C ALA A 204 -24.00 -16.82 6.82
N LYS A 205 -23.06 -17.38 6.05
CA LYS A 205 -23.15 -18.71 5.42
C LYS A 205 -22.68 -19.86 6.33
N ASN A 206 -21.92 -19.58 7.39
CA ASN A 206 -21.35 -20.56 8.33
C ASN A 206 -21.73 -20.23 9.79
N ALA A 207 -22.53 -21.10 10.42
CA ALA A 207 -23.00 -20.93 11.81
C ALA A 207 -21.91 -21.10 12.91
N SER A 208 -20.62 -21.08 12.58
CA SER A 208 -19.53 -21.44 13.51
C SER A 208 -18.61 -20.28 13.94
N CYS A 209 -18.71 -19.11 13.31
CA CYS A 209 -17.83 -17.99 13.63
C CYS A 209 -18.37 -17.13 14.78
N SER A 210 -17.55 -16.92 15.81
CA SER A 210 -17.83 -15.96 16.88
C SER A 210 -17.05 -14.68 16.66
N TYR A 211 -17.77 -13.56 16.61
CA TYR A 211 -17.18 -12.23 16.62
C TYR A 211 -16.77 -11.88 18.04
N ARG A 212 -15.57 -11.34 18.20
CA ARG A 212 -15.18 -10.71 19.45
C ARG A 212 -15.12 -9.21 19.21
N ALA A 213 -15.70 -8.44 20.11
CA ALA A 213 -15.27 -7.07 20.24
C ALA A 213 -13.80 -7.13 20.66
N GLN A 214 -12.93 -6.57 19.84
CA GLN A 214 -11.55 -6.33 20.21
C GLN A 214 -11.44 -4.84 20.50
N ASP A 215 -10.83 -4.50 21.64
CA ASP A 215 -10.53 -3.12 22.02
C ASP A 215 -9.42 -2.57 21.13
N VAL A 216 -9.72 -2.41 19.85
CA VAL A 216 -8.97 -1.58 18.93
C VAL A 216 -9.82 -0.34 18.75
N VAL A 217 -9.33 0.78 19.21
CA VAL A 217 -10.03 2.06 19.00
C VAL A 217 -9.82 2.42 17.54
N ALA A 218 -10.83 2.99 16.86
CA ALA A 218 -10.67 3.41 15.47
C ALA A 218 -9.45 4.34 15.29
N SER A 219 -9.08 5.11 16.31
CA SER A 219 -7.86 5.93 16.36
C SER A 219 -6.55 5.15 16.24
N ASP A 220 -6.54 3.85 16.57
CA ASP A 220 -5.38 2.96 16.40
C ASP A 220 -5.17 2.60 14.91
N MET A 221 -6.14 2.93 14.04
CA MET A 221 -5.95 2.87 12.59
C MET A 221 -5.04 4.01 12.12
N ASN A 222 -3.99 3.59 11.44
CA ASN A 222 -2.93 4.42 10.93
C ASN A 222 -3.29 4.91 9.53
N CYS A 223 -3.78 6.14 9.42
CA CYS A 223 -4.29 6.71 8.19
C CYS A 223 -3.38 7.78 7.60
N ASN A 224 -3.26 7.79 6.27
CA ASN A 224 -2.55 8.79 5.48
C ASN A 224 -3.44 9.25 4.32
N ILE A 225 -3.10 10.41 3.76
CA ILE A 225 -3.77 10.99 2.59
C ILE A 225 -2.69 11.44 1.60
N THR A 226 -2.82 11.04 0.34
CA THR A 226 -1.95 11.53 -0.74
C THR A 226 -2.22 13.02 -1.03
N GLY A 227 -1.32 13.69 -1.74
CA GLY A 227 -1.50 15.06 -2.20
C GLY A 227 -2.75 15.25 -3.05
N ASN A 228 -3.23 14.19 -3.71
CA ASN A 228 -4.41 14.18 -4.57
C ASN A 228 -5.70 13.72 -3.85
N GLY A 229 -5.63 13.36 -2.55
CA GLY A 229 -6.80 13.09 -1.72
C GLY A 229 -7.17 11.63 -1.53
N THR A 230 -6.42 10.69 -2.13
CA THR A 230 -6.58 9.24 -1.88
C THR A 230 -6.26 8.94 -0.42
N ARG A 231 -7.20 8.32 0.29
CA ARG A 231 -7.04 7.95 1.70
C ARG A 231 -6.72 6.48 1.79
N TYR A 232 -5.66 6.16 2.52
CA TYR A 232 -5.35 4.78 2.87
C TYR A 232 -5.06 4.66 4.36
N CYS A 233 -5.48 3.55 4.94
CA CYS A 233 -5.27 3.27 6.35
C CYS A 233 -4.82 1.84 6.58
N THR A 234 -4.03 1.65 7.63
CA THR A 234 -3.50 0.34 8.03
C THR A 234 -3.95 -0.02 9.45
N LEU A 235 -4.19 -1.31 9.67
CA LEU A 235 -4.53 -1.88 10.97
C LEU A 235 -3.74 -3.17 11.20
N SER A 236 -2.76 -3.15 12.10
CA SER A 236 -1.82 -4.27 12.34
C SER A 236 -2.07 -5.06 13.64
N ASN A 237 -2.90 -4.56 14.56
CA ASN A 237 -3.08 -5.16 15.89
C ASN A 237 -4.13 -6.28 15.92
N THR A 238 -4.09 -7.22 14.96
CA THR A 238 -5.16 -8.23 14.81
C THR A 238 -4.75 -9.67 15.15
N ASN A 239 -3.52 -9.88 15.63
CA ASN A 239 -2.92 -11.17 16.01
C ASN A 239 -2.83 -12.26 14.92
N ALA A 240 -3.47 -12.09 13.77
CA ALA A 240 -3.39 -13.03 12.65
C ALA A 240 -3.07 -12.39 11.30
N GLY A 241 -2.92 -11.07 11.27
CA GLY A 241 -2.64 -10.36 10.05
C GLY A 241 -2.68 -8.86 10.24
N TYR A 242 -2.67 -8.16 9.12
CA TYR A 242 -2.96 -6.75 9.06
C TYR A 242 -3.89 -6.44 7.89
N PHE A 243 -4.58 -5.31 8.02
CA PHE A 243 -5.51 -4.82 7.01
C PHE A 243 -4.98 -3.54 6.39
N VAL A 244 -5.18 -3.40 5.07
CA VAL A 244 -4.99 -2.15 4.35
C VAL A 244 -6.32 -1.76 3.72
N PHE A 245 -6.74 -0.54 3.99
CA PHE A 245 -7.97 0.05 3.48
C PHE A 245 -7.58 1.16 2.50
N VAL A 246 -8.16 1.14 1.30
CA VAL A 246 -7.94 2.19 0.29
C VAL A 246 -9.30 2.61 -0.25
N SER A 247 -9.60 3.91 -0.21
CA SER A 247 -10.82 4.44 -0.84
C SER A 247 -10.62 4.67 -2.33
N ASP A 248 -11.67 4.43 -3.12
CA ASP A 248 -11.75 4.82 -4.54
C ASP A 248 -12.75 5.95 -4.82
N ASP A 249 -12.94 6.22 -6.12
CA ASP A 249 -13.76 7.27 -6.73
C ASP A 249 -15.27 6.95 -6.74
N ASN A 250 -15.66 5.69 -6.60
CA ASN A 250 -17.04 5.22 -6.70
C ASN A 250 -17.68 4.92 -5.34
N HIS A 251 -17.17 5.53 -4.27
CA HIS A 251 -17.51 5.22 -2.88
C HIS A 251 -17.14 3.79 -2.47
N GLY A 252 -16.26 3.14 -3.23
CA GLY A 252 -15.73 1.85 -2.86
C GLY A 252 -14.60 2.00 -1.85
N MET A 253 -14.47 0.96 -1.04
CA MET A 253 -13.27 0.72 -0.28
C MET A 253 -12.71 -0.65 -0.65
N HIS A 254 -11.45 -0.65 -1.06
CA HIS A 254 -10.66 -1.85 -1.24
C HIS A 254 -10.05 -2.21 0.11
N LEU A 255 -10.45 -3.37 0.63
CA LEU A 255 -9.87 -3.94 1.83
C LEU A 255 -8.93 -5.07 1.41
N ILE A 256 -7.66 -4.96 1.79
CA ILE A 256 -6.68 -6.03 1.65
C ILE A 256 -6.42 -6.63 3.03
N PHE A 257 -6.62 -7.93 3.16
CA PHE A 257 -6.21 -8.69 4.33
C PHE A 257 -4.96 -9.49 4.00
N ASN A 258 -3.89 -9.30 4.78
CA ASN A 258 -2.63 -10.03 4.66
C ASN A 258 -2.36 -10.77 5.96
N ARG A 259 -2.05 -12.06 5.87
CA ARG A 259 -1.71 -12.91 7.01
C ARG A 259 -0.27 -12.64 7.45
N LEU A 260 0.01 -12.79 8.74
CA LEU A 260 1.36 -12.64 9.34
C LEU A 260 1.95 -14.03 9.70
N ASP A 261 1.83 -15.02 8.82
CA ASP A 261 2.18 -16.43 9.06
C ASP A 261 3.42 -16.73 9.93
#